data_AF-S9UES4-F1
#
_entry.id   AF-S9UES4-F1
#
_cell.length_a   1.000
_cell.length_b   1.000
_cell.length_c   1.000
_cell.angle_alpha   90.00
_cell.angle_beta   90.00
_cell.angle_gamma   90.00
#
_symmetry.space_group_name_H-M   'P 1'
#
loop_
_entity.id
_entity.type
_entity.pdbx_description
1 polymer ?
#
loop_
_entity_poly.entity_id
_entity_poly.type
_entity_poly.pdbx_seq_one_letter_code
_entity_poly.pdbx_strand_id
1 'polypeptide(L)'
;MLSNTNVIKLLGLMLVVAAVNILVLSPGFLGVQIGASALSTATGITLLVASAWILINGIYQFLFKKPVVIPVKEIRTHEEYVERLSQYRETKGIEEEINIGLEQMERMQKRKSTFFQVLKQRFNESEISFSKFASVALDVENLFYQNIRNILNILSVFDETEFDRVVNRKMSGLSIELSQKKAKVYNDYLTSMKNALTNNEEILVKLDRLLLEISSLDNVEPEDIEQLACMQELDALIKQTKYYKA
;
A
#
# COMPACT_ATOMS: atom_id res chain seq x y z
N MET A 1 5.99 11.44 -18.34
CA MET A 1 6.42 12.80 -17.96
C MET A 1 7.28 12.69 -16.71
N LEU A 2 8.38 13.44 -16.59
CA LEU A 2 9.10 13.57 -15.31
C LEU A 2 8.12 14.17 -14.28
N SER A 3 7.92 13.51 -13.15
CA SER A 3 7.18 14.11 -12.03
C SER A 3 8.03 15.23 -11.42
N ASN A 4 7.42 16.41 -11.20
CA ASN A 4 8.08 17.55 -10.54
C ASN A 4 8.70 17.15 -9.19
N THR A 5 8.09 16.19 -8.48
CA THR A 5 8.58 15.66 -7.21
C THR A 5 9.92 14.93 -7.35
N ASN A 6 10.13 14.18 -8.44
CA ASN A 6 11.39 13.47 -8.67
C ASN A 6 12.53 14.43 -9.02
N VAL A 7 12.22 15.53 -9.71
CA VAL A 7 13.19 16.60 -10.00
C VAL A 7 13.62 17.30 -8.70
N ILE A 8 12.68 17.60 -7.80
CA ILE A 8 12.99 18.21 -6.49
C ILE A 8 13.85 17.27 -5.64
N LYS A 9 13.53 15.97 -5.59
CA LYS A 9 14.35 14.97 -4.87
C LYS A 9 15.77 14.89 -5.43
N LEU A 10 15.91 14.92 -6.74
CA LEU A 10 17.22 14.89 -7.40
C LEU A 10 18.05 16.14 -7.11
N LEU A 11 17.44 17.32 -7.16
CA LEU A 11 18.08 18.59 -6.77
C LEU A 11 18.52 18.58 -5.31
N GLY A 12 17.67 18.06 -4.41
CA GLY A 12 18.02 17.87 -3.01
C GLY A 12 19.23 16.95 -2.83
N LEU A 13 19.27 15.82 -3.54
CA LEU A 13 20.42 14.91 -3.51
C LEU A 13 21.71 15.58 -3.99
N MET A 14 21.65 16.34 -5.08
CA MET A 14 22.81 17.09 -5.60
C MET A 14 23.32 18.11 -4.59
N LEU A 15 22.42 18.85 -3.93
CA LEU A 15 22.80 19.84 -2.91
C LEU A 15 23.45 19.17 -1.69
N VAL A 16 22.93 18.05 -1.22
CA VAL A 16 23.51 17.30 -0.10
C VAL A 16 24.91 16.79 -0.46
N VAL A 17 25.07 16.17 -1.63
CA VAL A 17 26.38 15.67 -2.09
C VAL A 17 27.39 16.81 -2.26
N ALA A 18 26.96 17.95 -2.79
CA ALA A 18 27.81 19.13 -2.92
C ALA A 18 28.25 19.67 -1.55
N ALA A 19 27.31 19.80 -0.61
CA ALA A 19 27.59 20.28 0.74
C ALA A 19 28.60 19.38 1.47
N VAL A 20 28.43 18.05 1.38
CA VAL A 20 29.36 17.08 1.98
C VAL A 20 30.77 17.21 1.38
N ASN A 21 30.88 17.31 0.05
CA ASN A 21 32.18 17.50 -0.60
C ASN A 21 32.86 18.80 -0.19
N ILE A 22 32.11 19.90 -0.07
CA ILE A 22 32.63 21.19 0.40
C ILE A 22 33.10 21.09 1.85
N LEU A 23 32.31 20.51 2.75
CA LEU A 23 32.68 20.36 4.17
C LEU A 23 33.94 19.51 4.36
N VAL A 24 34.15 18.49 3.54
CA VAL A 24 35.29 17.58 3.69
C VAL A 24 36.55 18.12 2.99
N LEU A 25 36.43 18.63 1.77
CA LEU A 25 37.58 19.02 0.93
C LEU A 25 37.99 20.49 1.11
N SER A 26 37.11 21.36 1.62
CA SER A 26 37.44 22.78 1.80
C SER A 26 38.39 22.99 2.98
N PRO A 27 39.47 23.77 2.80
CA PRO A 27 40.37 24.17 3.88
C PRO A 27 39.70 24.92 5.03
N GLY A 28 38.51 25.52 4.80
CA GLY A 28 37.74 26.21 5.83
C GLY A 28 36.98 25.29 6.80
N PHE A 29 36.99 23.99 6.57
CA PHE A 29 36.31 22.98 7.38
C PHE A 29 37.27 21.83 7.72
N LEU A 30 37.06 20.62 7.20
CA LEU A 30 37.93 19.47 7.46
C LEU A 30 39.23 19.52 6.65
N GLY A 31 39.22 20.17 5.48
CA GLY A 31 40.43 20.47 4.71
C GLY A 31 41.19 19.25 4.21
N VAL A 32 40.52 18.15 3.87
CA VAL A 32 41.17 16.95 3.30
C VAL A 32 41.80 17.29 1.96
N GLN A 33 43.14 17.31 1.93
CA GLN A 33 43.92 17.64 0.74
C GLN A 33 44.38 16.38 0.03
N ILE A 34 44.05 16.27 -1.26
CA ILE A 34 44.56 15.23 -2.14
C ILE A 34 46.03 15.56 -2.44
N GLY A 35 46.94 14.62 -2.13
CA GLY A 35 48.39 14.78 -2.31
C GLY A 35 49.18 15.13 -1.04
N ALA A 36 48.52 15.45 0.08
CA ALA A 36 49.21 15.80 1.33
C ALA A 36 49.74 14.58 2.11
N SER A 37 48.98 13.48 2.13
CA SER A 37 49.40 12.20 2.71
C SER A 37 48.66 11.05 2.04
N ALA A 38 49.16 9.81 2.18
CA ALA A 38 48.51 8.63 1.62
C ALA A 38 47.06 8.48 2.14
N LEU A 39 46.86 8.70 3.45
CA LEU A 39 45.54 8.64 4.08
C LEU A 39 44.61 9.75 3.57
N SER A 40 45.07 11.00 3.57
CA SER A 40 44.27 12.15 3.10
C SER A 40 43.88 12.00 1.62
N THR A 41 44.80 11.50 0.81
CA THR A 41 44.58 11.24 -0.62
C THR A 41 43.56 10.12 -0.82
N ALA A 42 43.68 9.01 -0.08
CA ALA A 42 42.72 7.91 -0.14
C ALA A 42 41.32 8.38 0.28
N THR A 43 41.19 9.09 1.40
CA THR A 43 39.91 9.62 1.88
C THR A 43 39.27 10.58 0.88
N GLY A 44 40.04 11.52 0.31
CA GLY A 44 39.53 12.48 -0.67
C GLY A 44 39.06 11.80 -1.97
N ILE A 45 39.83 10.86 -2.51
CA ILE A 45 39.46 10.14 -3.73
C ILE A 45 38.24 9.25 -3.49
N THR A 46 38.21 8.49 -2.39
CA THR A 46 37.08 7.62 -2.05
C THR A 46 35.79 8.43 -1.91
N LEU A 47 35.84 9.61 -1.29
CA LEU A 47 34.68 10.49 -1.17
C LEU A 47 34.14 10.93 -2.54
N LEU A 48 35.02 11.31 -3.47
CA LEU A 48 34.62 11.72 -4.82
C LEU A 48 34.01 10.56 -5.60
N VAL A 49 34.60 9.36 -5.52
CA VAL A 49 34.06 8.15 -6.17
C VAL A 49 32.71 7.78 -5.58
N ALA A 50 32.57 7.78 -4.25
CA ALA A 50 31.30 7.51 -3.57
C ALA A 50 30.24 8.56 -3.94
N SER A 51 30.61 9.83 -4.02
CA SER A 51 29.72 10.92 -4.46
C SER A 51 29.21 10.71 -5.88
N ALA A 52 30.11 10.38 -6.82
CA ALA A 52 29.75 10.07 -8.20
C ALA A 52 28.82 8.85 -8.27
N TRP A 53 29.12 7.80 -7.51
CA TRP A 53 28.30 6.59 -7.44
C TRP A 53 26.90 6.88 -6.91
N ILE A 54 26.77 7.65 -5.83
CA ILE A 54 25.49 8.05 -5.25
C ILE A 54 24.67 8.87 -6.24
N LEU A 55 25.28 9.83 -6.94
CA LEU A 55 24.59 10.64 -7.94
C LEU A 55 24.12 9.81 -9.13
N ILE A 56 24.96 8.89 -9.65
CA ILE A 56 24.58 7.99 -10.74
C ILE A 56 23.39 7.11 -10.32
N ASN A 57 23.41 6.55 -9.11
CA ASN A 57 22.30 5.74 -8.59
C ASN A 57 21.03 6.57 -8.38
N GLY A 58 21.14 7.78 -7.84
CA GLY A 58 20.00 8.69 -7.67
C GLY A 58 19.37 9.10 -9.01
N ILE A 59 20.20 9.43 -10.00
CA ILE A 59 19.78 9.70 -11.38
C ILE A 59 19.05 8.48 -11.95
N TYR A 60 19.63 7.29 -11.83
CA TYR A 60 19.01 6.06 -12.30
C TYR A 60 17.66 5.80 -11.60
N GLN A 61 17.60 5.91 -10.28
CA GLN A 61 16.40 5.63 -9.48
C GLN A 61 15.28 6.65 -9.71
N PHE A 62 15.59 7.94 -9.87
CA PHE A 62 14.58 9.00 -9.98
C PHE A 62 14.18 9.33 -11.43
N LEU A 63 15.07 9.13 -12.41
CA LEU A 63 14.83 9.46 -13.82
C LEU A 63 14.58 8.24 -14.70
N PHE A 64 15.20 7.08 -14.40
CA PHE A 64 15.22 5.93 -15.32
C PHE A 64 14.51 4.69 -14.81
N LYS A 65 14.39 4.50 -13.48
CA LYS A 65 13.61 3.42 -12.90
C LYS A 65 12.14 3.73 -13.14
N LYS A 66 11.63 3.26 -14.29
CA LYS A 66 10.20 3.15 -14.55
C LYS A 66 9.61 2.36 -13.38
N PRO A 67 8.45 2.75 -12.83
CA PRO A 67 7.77 1.91 -11.84
C PRO A 67 7.67 0.53 -12.47
N VAL A 68 8.38 -0.43 -11.89
CA VAL A 68 8.24 -1.82 -12.31
C VAL A 68 6.77 -2.12 -12.10
N VAL A 69 6.06 -2.47 -13.17
CA VAL A 69 4.71 -3.00 -13.06
C VAL A 69 4.89 -4.37 -12.43
N ILE A 70 5.07 -4.39 -11.11
CA ILE A 70 5.08 -5.61 -10.32
C ILE A 70 3.71 -6.24 -10.59
N PRO A 71 3.65 -7.47 -11.10
CA PRO A 71 2.39 -8.18 -11.23
C PRO A 71 1.70 -8.12 -9.87
N VAL A 72 0.44 -7.69 -9.83
CA VAL A 72 -0.32 -7.53 -8.57
C VAL A 72 -0.29 -8.81 -7.70
N LYS A 73 -0.03 -9.97 -8.31
CA LYS A 73 0.18 -11.27 -7.67
C LYS A 73 1.39 -11.34 -6.73
N GLU A 74 2.40 -10.50 -6.91
CA GLU A 74 3.66 -10.51 -6.14
C GLU A 74 3.62 -9.61 -4.89
N ILE A 75 2.57 -8.80 -4.72
CA ILE A 75 2.39 -7.93 -3.54
C ILE A 75 2.10 -8.79 -2.29
N ARG A 76 2.90 -8.62 -1.23
CA ARG A 76 2.81 -9.44 -0.02
C ARG A 76 2.69 -8.64 1.27
N THR A 77 3.16 -7.40 1.29
CA THR A 77 3.23 -6.60 2.52
C THR A 77 2.23 -5.44 2.50
N HIS A 78 1.85 -4.96 3.69
CA HIS A 78 0.98 -3.79 3.83
C HIS A 78 1.59 -2.58 3.13
N GLU A 79 2.88 -2.35 3.35
CA GLU A 79 3.63 -1.22 2.83
C GLU A 79 3.63 -1.24 1.29
N GLU A 80 3.77 -2.42 0.68
CA GLU A 80 3.64 -2.57 -0.78
C GLU A 80 2.21 -2.27 -1.26
N TYR A 81 1.16 -2.72 -0.56
CA TYR A 81 -0.22 -2.37 -0.94
C TYR A 81 -0.47 -0.86 -0.87
N VAL A 82 -0.03 -0.21 0.21
CA VAL A 82 -0.12 1.25 0.38
C VAL A 82 0.65 1.98 -0.72
N GLU A 83 1.89 1.59 -0.97
CA GLU A 83 2.72 2.20 -2.01
C GLU A 83 2.03 2.08 -3.38
N ARG A 84 1.56 0.88 -3.75
CA ARG A 84 0.95 0.64 -5.06
C ARG A 84 -0.37 1.38 -5.23
N LEU A 85 -1.23 1.41 -4.20
CA LEU A 85 -2.50 2.12 -4.26
C LEU A 85 -2.28 3.65 -4.29
N SER A 86 -1.27 4.15 -3.57
CA SER A 86 -0.94 5.59 -3.53
C SER A 86 -0.53 6.17 -4.89
N GLN A 87 -0.05 5.34 -5.81
CA GLN A 87 0.32 5.77 -7.17
C GLN A 87 -0.89 6.28 -7.97
N TYR A 88 -2.10 5.90 -7.57
CA TYR A 88 -3.36 6.30 -8.23
C TYR A 88 -4.07 7.45 -7.52
N ARG A 89 -3.46 8.05 -6.48
CA ARG A 89 -4.11 9.09 -5.65
C ARG A 89 -4.51 10.35 -6.43
N GLU A 90 -3.81 10.64 -7.53
CA GLU A 90 -4.08 11.80 -8.40
C GLU A 90 -4.85 11.44 -9.68
N THR A 91 -5.32 10.19 -9.82
CA THR A 91 -6.03 9.73 -11.00
C THR A 91 -7.47 10.24 -11.00
N LYS A 92 -7.83 11.00 -12.04
CA LYS A 92 -9.14 11.64 -12.13
C LYS A 92 -10.31 10.67 -12.19
N GLY A 93 -11.32 10.96 -11.39
CA GLY A 93 -12.59 10.23 -11.31
C GLY A 93 -12.59 9.02 -10.39
N ILE A 94 -11.47 8.76 -9.70
CA ILE A 94 -11.34 7.66 -8.73
C ILE A 94 -10.60 8.09 -7.46
N GLU A 95 -10.23 9.37 -7.33
CA GLU A 95 -9.41 9.86 -6.22
C GLU A 95 -10.05 9.56 -4.86
N GLU A 96 -11.37 9.69 -4.76
CA GLU A 96 -12.13 9.41 -3.55
C GLU A 96 -12.00 7.93 -3.16
N GLU A 97 -12.24 7.02 -4.09
CA GLU A 97 -12.11 5.57 -3.87
C GLU A 97 -10.70 5.18 -3.44
N ILE A 98 -9.67 5.79 -4.04
CA ILE A 98 -8.27 5.54 -3.66
C ILE A 98 -8.00 6.01 -2.23
N ASN A 99 -8.47 7.20 -1.86
CA ASN A 99 -8.27 7.73 -0.51
C ASN A 99 -9.00 6.90 0.55
N ILE A 100 -10.23 6.46 0.27
CA ILE A 100 -10.97 5.54 1.14
C ILE A 100 -10.19 4.23 1.33
N GLY A 101 -9.68 3.63 0.24
CA GLY A 101 -8.90 2.40 0.34
C GLY A 101 -7.62 2.54 1.16
N LEU A 102 -6.91 3.67 1.05
CA LEU A 102 -5.73 3.98 1.86
C LEU A 102 -6.09 4.14 3.35
N GLU A 103 -7.16 4.87 3.66
CA GLU A 103 -7.63 5.05 5.04
C GLU A 103 -8.06 3.72 5.67
N GLN A 104 -8.78 2.89 4.92
CA GLN A 104 -9.20 1.56 5.38
C GLN A 104 -7.99 0.67 5.70
N MET A 105 -6.90 0.73 4.91
CA MET A 105 -5.66 -0.03 5.18
C MET A 105 -4.99 0.40 6.48
N GLU A 106 -4.89 1.70 6.75
CA GLU A 106 -4.36 2.22 8.02
C GLU A 106 -5.23 1.76 9.20
N ARG A 107 -6.55 1.90 9.05
CA ARG A 107 -7.55 1.46 10.02
C ARG A 107 -7.46 -0.04 10.32
N MET A 108 -7.19 -0.88 9.31
CA MET A 108 -7.02 -2.32 9.45
C MET A 108 -5.78 -2.65 10.27
N GLN A 109 -4.63 -2.07 9.95
CA GLN A 109 -3.39 -2.30 10.71
C GLN A 109 -3.55 -1.93 12.19
N LYS A 110 -4.14 -0.76 12.46
CA LYS A 110 -4.39 -0.30 13.83
C LYS A 110 -5.29 -1.26 14.60
N ARG A 111 -6.42 -1.66 14.00
CA ARG A 111 -7.38 -2.59 14.62
C ARG A 111 -6.77 -3.97 14.88
N LYS A 112 -6.03 -4.52 13.91
CA LYS A 112 -5.32 -5.80 14.10
C LYS A 112 -4.34 -5.72 15.26
N SER A 113 -3.53 -4.66 15.33
CA SER A 113 -2.56 -4.49 16.42
C SER A 113 -3.26 -4.46 17.78
N THR A 114 -4.31 -3.64 17.91
CA THR A 114 -5.13 -3.57 19.13
C THR A 114 -5.77 -4.92 19.47
N PHE A 115 -6.29 -5.63 18.47
CA PHE A 115 -6.89 -6.94 18.63
C PHE A 115 -5.93 -7.94 19.24
N PHE A 116 -4.72 -8.07 18.68
CA PHE A 116 -3.71 -8.98 19.22
C PHE A 116 -3.24 -8.55 20.61
N GLN A 117 -3.18 -7.25 20.90
CA GLN A 117 -2.84 -6.76 22.23
C GLN A 117 -3.90 -7.18 23.27
N VAL A 118 -5.18 -6.96 22.98
CA VAL A 118 -6.28 -7.37 23.88
C VAL A 118 -6.33 -8.89 24.03
N LEU A 119 -6.10 -9.62 22.93
CA LEU A 119 -6.11 -11.08 22.95
C LEU A 119 -5.01 -11.64 23.88
N LYS A 120 -3.80 -11.09 23.82
CA LYS A 120 -2.67 -11.47 24.70
C LYS A 120 -2.87 -11.07 26.17
N GLN A 121 -3.70 -10.07 26.44
CA GLN A 121 -4.04 -9.69 27.81
C GLN A 121 -5.05 -10.67 28.43
N ARG A 122 -5.87 -11.33 27.60
CA ARG A 122 -6.94 -12.22 28.07
C ARG A 122 -6.58 -13.69 28.05
N PHE A 123 -5.81 -14.14 27.05
CA PHE A 123 -5.48 -15.54 26.87
C PHE A 123 -3.97 -15.72 26.77
N ASN A 124 -3.46 -16.84 27.28
CA ASN A 124 -2.10 -17.25 27.00
C ASN A 124 -1.98 -17.69 25.52
N GLU A 125 -0.87 -17.35 24.87
CA GLU A 125 -0.63 -17.69 23.46
C GLU A 125 -0.64 -19.20 23.19
N SER A 126 -0.39 -20.04 24.21
CA SER A 126 -0.48 -21.49 24.11
C SER A 126 -1.92 -22.05 24.15
N GLU A 127 -2.91 -21.22 24.47
CA GLU A 127 -4.31 -21.66 24.56
C GLU A 127 -4.96 -21.81 23.18
N ILE A 128 -5.84 -22.81 23.07
CA ILE A 128 -6.62 -23.04 21.84
C ILE A 128 -7.51 -21.81 21.55
N SER A 129 -8.08 -21.21 22.59
CA SER A 129 -8.89 -19.99 22.48
C SER A 129 -8.14 -18.85 21.81
N PHE A 130 -6.89 -18.61 22.23
CA PHE A 130 -6.01 -17.62 21.60
C PHE A 130 -5.82 -17.94 20.11
N SER A 131 -5.42 -19.17 19.79
CA SER A 131 -5.14 -19.57 18.41
C SER A 131 -6.37 -19.43 17.50
N LYS A 132 -7.58 -19.71 18.00
CA LYS A 132 -8.82 -19.60 17.23
C LYS A 132 -9.13 -18.15 16.86
N PHE A 133 -9.13 -17.24 17.84
CA PHE A 133 -9.36 -15.82 17.58
C PHE A 133 -8.27 -15.21 16.69
N ALA A 134 -7.00 -15.58 16.93
CA ALA A 134 -5.88 -15.13 16.11
C ALA A 134 -6.03 -15.57 14.65
N SER A 135 -6.40 -16.84 14.41
CA SER A 135 -6.60 -17.36 13.05
C SER A 135 -7.70 -16.62 12.31
N VAL A 136 -8.85 -16.38 12.94
CA VAL A 136 -9.95 -15.64 12.32
C VAL A 136 -9.54 -14.21 12.00
N ALA A 137 -8.84 -13.51 12.90
CA ALA A 137 -8.35 -12.16 12.62
C ALA A 137 -7.37 -12.11 11.43
N LEU A 138 -6.49 -13.11 11.29
CA LEU A 138 -5.57 -13.21 10.14
C LEU A 138 -6.30 -13.56 8.83
N ASP A 139 -7.28 -14.46 8.87
CA ASP A 139 -8.08 -14.81 7.70
C ASP A 139 -8.87 -13.59 7.20
N VAL A 140 -9.47 -12.84 8.11
CA VAL A 140 -10.21 -11.60 7.81
C VAL A 140 -9.30 -10.52 7.22
N GLU A 141 -8.08 -10.37 7.74
CA GLU A 141 -7.06 -9.49 7.16
C GLU A 141 -6.71 -9.91 5.73
N ASN A 142 -6.56 -11.20 5.49
CA ASN A 142 -6.27 -11.71 4.15
C ASN A 142 -7.43 -11.41 3.17
N LEU A 143 -8.70 -11.52 3.60
CA LEU A 143 -9.85 -11.11 2.77
C LEU A 143 -9.81 -9.61 2.46
N PHE A 144 -9.50 -8.80 3.46
CA PHE A 144 -9.38 -7.36 3.30
C PHE A 144 -8.35 -7.01 2.20
N TYR A 145 -7.15 -7.61 2.25
CA TYR A 145 -6.12 -7.37 1.24
C TYR A 145 -6.43 -8.01 -0.12
N GLN A 146 -7.25 -9.07 -0.18
CA GLN A 146 -7.75 -9.59 -1.46
C GLN A 146 -8.66 -8.58 -2.18
N ASN A 147 -9.49 -7.85 -1.44
CA ASN A 147 -10.30 -6.77 -2.00
C ASN A 147 -9.43 -5.60 -2.50
N ILE A 148 -8.41 -5.20 -1.73
CA ILE A 148 -7.42 -4.20 -2.20
C ILE A 148 -6.69 -4.70 -3.45
N ARG A 149 -6.34 -5.98 -3.50
CA ARG A 149 -5.73 -6.61 -4.68
C ARG A 149 -6.64 -6.56 -5.89
N ASN A 150 -7.94 -6.82 -5.72
CA ASN A 150 -8.94 -6.68 -6.79
C ASN A 150 -8.98 -5.24 -7.32
N ILE A 151 -8.98 -4.24 -6.43
CA ILE A 151 -8.91 -2.82 -6.81
C ILE A 151 -7.63 -2.56 -7.62
N LEU A 152 -6.46 -2.99 -7.16
CA LEU A 152 -5.20 -2.82 -7.89
C LEU A 152 -5.20 -3.51 -9.27
N ASN A 153 -5.85 -4.67 -9.40
CA ASN A 153 -6.02 -5.33 -10.70
C ASN A 153 -6.84 -4.47 -11.66
N ILE A 154 -7.96 -3.90 -11.19
CA ILE A 154 -8.80 -2.98 -11.99
C ILE A 154 -7.99 -1.74 -12.39
N LEU A 155 -7.29 -1.13 -11.44
CA LEU A 155 -6.46 0.05 -11.68
C LEU A 155 -5.30 -0.22 -12.65
N SER A 156 -4.80 -1.45 -12.73
CA SER A 156 -3.75 -1.82 -13.68
C SER A 156 -4.20 -1.79 -15.15
N VAL A 157 -5.52 -1.91 -15.39
CA VAL A 157 -6.13 -1.86 -16.73
C VAL A 157 -6.97 -0.60 -16.96
N PHE A 158 -7.02 0.30 -15.97
CA PHE A 158 -7.77 1.54 -16.04
C PHE A 158 -6.99 2.61 -16.82
N ASP A 159 -7.61 3.18 -17.85
CA ASP A 159 -7.07 4.29 -18.62
C ASP A 159 -7.82 5.59 -18.28
N GLU A 160 -7.15 6.49 -17.57
CA GLU A 160 -7.69 7.79 -17.15
C GLU A 160 -8.13 8.65 -18.33
N THR A 161 -7.39 8.64 -19.44
CA THR A 161 -7.68 9.48 -20.60
C THR A 161 -8.91 8.99 -21.36
N GLU A 162 -9.06 7.67 -21.47
CA GLU A 162 -10.25 7.05 -22.04
C GLU A 162 -11.46 7.18 -21.10
N PHE A 163 -11.25 7.10 -19.79
CA PHE A 163 -12.30 7.39 -18.81
C PHE A 163 -12.83 8.82 -18.94
N ASP A 164 -11.95 9.84 -19.02
CA ASP A 164 -12.37 11.24 -19.21
C ASP A 164 -13.18 11.44 -20.50
N ARG A 165 -12.77 10.76 -21.59
CA ARG A 165 -13.50 10.80 -22.88
C ARG A 165 -14.89 10.21 -22.77
N VAL A 166 -15.02 9.10 -22.06
CA VAL A 166 -16.30 8.40 -21.83
C VAL A 166 -17.23 9.23 -20.95
N VAL A 167 -16.73 9.74 -19.81
CA VAL A 167 -17.52 10.54 -18.86
C VAL A 167 -17.96 11.86 -19.48
N ASN A 168 -17.06 12.57 -20.16
CA ASN A 168 -17.37 13.86 -20.78
C ASN A 168 -18.07 13.73 -22.14
N ARG A 169 -18.44 12.52 -22.57
CA ARG A 169 -19.08 12.24 -23.87
C ARG A 169 -18.31 12.84 -25.06
N LYS A 170 -16.99 12.94 -24.97
CA LYS A 170 -16.10 13.50 -26.01
C LYS A 170 -15.76 12.48 -27.10
N MET A 171 -16.53 11.40 -27.23
CA MET A 171 -16.32 10.34 -28.20
C MET A 171 -16.86 10.73 -29.58
N SER A 172 -16.24 11.73 -30.21
CA SER A 172 -16.53 12.07 -31.60
C SER A 172 -16.04 10.95 -32.53
N GLY A 173 -16.90 10.49 -33.43
CA GLY A 173 -16.55 9.47 -34.45
C GLY A 173 -16.89 8.02 -34.10
N LEU A 174 -17.48 7.74 -32.93
CA LEU A 174 -17.98 6.41 -32.58
C LEU A 174 -19.51 6.32 -32.66
N SER A 175 -20.03 5.12 -32.92
CA SER A 175 -21.47 4.89 -32.86
C SER A 175 -21.98 5.07 -31.42
N ILE A 176 -23.26 5.43 -31.29
CA ILE A 176 -23.93 5.57 -29.98
C ILE A 176 -23.83 4.25 -29.20
N GLU A 177 -24.06 3.13 -29.87
CA GLU A 177 -23.99 1.79 -29.26
C GLU A 177 -22.60 1.47 -28.70
N LEU A 178 -21.52 1.74 -29.47
CA LEU A 178 -20.16 1.47 -29.00
C LEU A 178 -19.78 2.40 -27.84
N SER A 179 -20.26 3.64 -27.87
CA SER A 179 -20.05 4.61 -26.78
C SER A 179 -20.73 4.16 -25.49
N GLN A 180 -21.95 3.64 -25.58
CA GLN A 180 -22.67 3.05 -24.44
C GLN A 180 -21.97 1.80 -23.90
N LYS A 181 -21.47 0.92 -24.78
CA LYS A 181 -20.71 -0.27 -24.38
C LYS A 181 -19.44 0.11 -23.61
N LYS A 182 -18.67 1.09 -24.10
CA LYS A 182 -17.49 1.62 -23.38
C LYS A 182 -17.87 2.23 -22.03
N ALA A 183 -18.92 3.03 -21.97
CA ALA A 183 -19.41 3.61 -20.71
C ALA A 183 -19.78 2.54 -19.68
N LYS A 184 -20.43 1.46 -20.13
CA LYS A 184 -20.76 0.33 -19.27
C LYS A 184 -19.52 -0.32 -18.67
N VAL A 185 -18.48 -0.60 -19.47
CA VAL A 185 -17.23 -1.21 -18.97
C VAL A 185 -16.59 -0.38 -17.84
N TYR A 186 -16.48 0.93 -18.03
CA TYR A 186 -15.93 1.81 -16.98
C TYR A 186 -16.83 1.88 -15.75
N ASN A 187 -18.14 1.89 -15.93
CA ASN A 187 -19.08 1.82 -14.80
C ASN A 187 -18.96 0.49 -14.04
N ASP A 188 -18.73 -0.62 -14.74
CA ASP A 188 -18.53 -1.94 -14.14
C ASP A 188 -17.22 -1.95 -13.31
N TYR A 189 -16.15 -1.29 -13.79
CA TYR A 189 -14.92 -1.09 -13.02
C TYR A 189 -15.17 -0.31 -11.72
N LEU A 190 -15.83 0.86 -11.81
CA LEU A 190 -16.16 1.68 -10.64
C LEU A 190 -17.03 0.92 -9.64
N THR A 191 -18.05 0.21 -10.14
CA THR A 191 -18.95 -0.59 -9.30
C THR A 191 -18.19 -1.68 -8.57
N SER A 192 -17.29 -2.39 -9.26
CA SER A 192 -16.46 -3.44 -8.66
C SER A 192 -15.54 -2.89 -7.57
N MET A 193 -14.90 -1.73 -7.79
CA MET A 193 -14.08 -1.07 -6.77
C MET A 193 -14.91 -0.63 -5.56
N LYS A 194 -16.07 -0.01 -5.78
CA LYS A 194 -16.97 0.41 -4.70
C LYS A 194 -17.44 -0.77 -3.86
N ASN A 195 -17.78 -1.88 -4.50
CA ASN A 195 -18.14 -3.11 -3.79
C ASN A 195 -16.97 -3.64 -2.96
N ALA A 196 -15.75 -3.65 -3.50
CA ALA A 196 -14.55 -4.07 -2.75
C ALA A 196 -14.29 -3.17 -1.53
N LEU A 197 -14.43 -1.85 -1.65
CA LEU A 197 -14.31 -0.90 -0.55
C LEU A 197 -15.43 -1.08 0.50
N THR A 198 -16.65 -1.35 0.05
CA THR A 198 -17.80 -1.59 0.94
C THR A 198 -17.60 -2.86 1.75
N ASN A 199 -17.17 -3.94 1.09
CA ASN A 199 -16.83 -5.20 1.76
C ASN A 199 -15.69 -5.02 2.79
N ASN A 200 -14.70 -4.19 2.47
CA ASN A 200 -13.64 -3.85 3.40
C ASN A 200 -14.15 -3.08 4.63
N GLU A 201 -15.09 -2.17 4.46
CA GLU A 201 -15.71 -1.49 5.60
C GLU A 201 -16.50 -2.46 6.48
N GLU A 202 -17.24 -3.41 5.88
CA GLU A 202 -17.95 -4.45 6.62
C GLU A 202 -16.98 -5.33 7.44
N ILE A 203 -15.84 -5.68 6.85
CA ILE A 203 -14.75 -6.38 7.55
C ILE A 203 -14.27 -5.58 8.76
N LEU A 204 -13.98 -4.29 8.59
CA LEU A 204 -13.50 -3.43 9.68
C LEU A 204 -14.52 -3.34 10.82
N VAL A 205 -15.80 -3.19 10.49
CA VAL A 205 -16.89 -3.14 11.48
C VAL A 205 -17.00 -4.45 12.24
N LYS A 206 -16.93 -5.60 11.56
CA LYS A 206 -17.00 -6.91 12.23
C LYS A 206 -15.78 -7.20 13.09
N LEU A 207 -14.59 -6.72 12.70
CA LEU A 207 -13.41 -6.80 13.54
C LEU A 207 -13.56 -5.94 14.81
N ASP A 208 -14.16 -4.75 14.71
CA ASP A 208 -14.47 -3.90 15.88
C ASP A 208 -15.47 -4.59 16.83
N ARG A 209 -16.48 -5.28 16.28
CA ARG A 209 -17.43 -6.07 17.09
C ARG A 209 -16.74 -7.23 17.80
N LEU A 210 -15.90 -7.98 17.10
CA LEU A 210 -15.14 -9.08 17.70
C LEU A 210 -14.21 -8.57 18.81
N LEU A 211 -13.55 -7.43 18.61
CA LEU A 211 -12.73 -6.79 19.63
C LEU A 211 -13.54 -6.44 20.88
N LEU A 212 -14.74 -5.87 20.70
CA LEU A 212 -15.64 -5.54 21.80
C LEU A 212 -16.10 -6.78 22.56
N GLU A 213 -16.50 -7.83 21.83
CA GLU A 213 -16.97 -9.09 22.41
C GLU A 213 -15.86 -9.73 23.24
N ILE A 214 -14.65 -9.91 22.67
CA ILE A 214 -13.47 -10.43 23.39
C ILE A 214 -13.17 -9.59 24.63
N SER A 215 -13.28 -8.27 24.52
CA SER A 215 -13.05 -7.35 25.65
C SER A 215 -14.05 -7.50 26.79
N SER A 216 -15.15 -8.23 26.61
CA SER A 216 -16.15 -8.51 27.63
C SER A 216 -16.14 -9.96 28.15
N LEU A 217 -15.30 -10.82 27.58
CA LEU A 217 -15.23 -12.24 27.97
C LEU A 217 -14.38 -12.43 29.23
N ASP A 218 -15.00 -12.84 30.33
CA ASP A 218 -14.28 -13.09 31.58
C ASP A 218 -13.85 -14.56 31.77
N ASN A 219 -14.49 -15.52 31.08
CA ASN A 219 -14.06 -16.93 30.97
C ASN A 219 -14.83 -17.60 29.81
N VAL A 220 -14.13 -17.99 28.74
CA VAL A 220 -14.76 -18.68 27.60
C VAL A 220 -14.01 -19.96 27.29
N GLU A 221 -14.73 -21.07 27.27
CA GLU A 221 -14.18 -22.36 26.85
C GLU A 221 -13.97 -22.37 25.32
N PRO A 222 -12.97 -23.10 24.81
CA PRO A 222 -12.68 -23.15 23.37
C PRO A 222 -13.85 -23.59 22.49
N GLU A 223 -14.82 -24.30 23.07
CA GLU A 223 -16.02 -24.84 22.41
C GLU A 223 -17.12 -23.78 22.25
N ASP A 224 -17.18 -22.81 23.17
CA ASP A 224 -18.15 -21.71 23.13
C ASP A 224 -17.73 -20.60 22.16
N ILE A 225 -16.44 -20.52 21.80
CA ILE A 225 -15.91 -19.53 20.86
C ILE A 225 -16.59 -19.62 19.49
N GLU A 226 -16.86 -20.83 19.01
CA GLU A 226 -17.50 -21.04 17.70
C GLU A 226 -18.98 -20.66 17.70
N GLN A 227 -19.57 -20.50 18.89
CA GLN A 227 -20.95 -20.09 19.08
C GLN A 227 -21.10 -18.57 19.21
N LEU A 228 -19.99 -17.84 19.39
CA LEU A 228 -20.01 -16.38 19.44
C LEU A 228 -20.52 -15.81 18.12
N ALA A 229 -21.47 -14.88 18.20
CA ALA A 229 -22.13 -14.33 17.02
C ALA A 229 -21.12 -13.69 16.06
N CYS A 230 -20.13 -12.96 16.57
CA CYS A 230 -19.11 -12.34 15.72
C CYS A 230 -18.19 -13.36 15.04
N MET A 231 -17.89 -14.48 15.71
CA MET A 231 -17.09 -15.56 15.12
C MET A 231 -17.85 -16.20 13.95
N GLN A 232 -19.15 -16.43 14.10
CA GLN A 232 -20.00 -16.95 13.03
C GLN A 232 -20.14 -15.97 11.86
N GLU A 233 -20.31 -14.68 12.15
CA GLU A 233 -20.39 -13.64 11.12
C GLU A 233 -19.10 -13.52 10.28
N LEU A 234 -17.93 -13.61 10.94
CA LEU A 234 -16.63 -13.58 10.27
C LEU A 234 -16.36 -14.88 9.52
N ASP A 235 -16.69 -16.04 10.10
CA ASP A 235 -16.59 -17.33 9.42
C ASP A 235 -17.48 -17.38 8.17
N ALA A 236 -18.69 -16.81 8.24
CA ALA A 236 -19.57 -16.70 7.09
C ALA A 236 -18.94 -15.85 5.99
N LEU A 237 -18.32 -14.71 6.33
CA LEU A 237 -17.57 -13.88 5.36
C LEU A 237 -16.39 -14.63 4.74
N ILE A 238 -15.60 -15.33 5.56
CA ILE A 238 -14.48 -16.17 5.10
C ILE A 238 -14.96 -17.28 4.18
N LYS A 239 -16.10 -17.91 4.48
CA LYS A 239 -16.67 -18.98 3.66
C LYS A 239 -17.22 -18.45 2.34
N GLN A 240 -17.94 -17.32 2.34
CA GLN A 240 -18.49 -16.71 1.11
C GLN A 240 -17.37 -16.33 0.12
N THR A 241 -16.23 -15.88 0.62
CA THR A 241 -15.07 -15.50 -0.19
C THR A 241 -14.21 -16.67 -0.64
N LYS A 242 -14.21 -17.82 0.06
CA LYS A 242 -13.56 -19.06 -0.44
C LYS A 242 -14.17 -19.57 -1.75
N TYR A 243 -15.43 -19.26 -2.05
CA TYR A 243 -16.07 -19.55 -3.34
C TYR A 243 -15.68 -18.59 -4.48
N TYR A 244 -14.91 -17.54 -4.19
CA TYR A 244 -14.37 -16.57 -5.16
C TYR A 244 -12.91 -16.83 -5.54
N LYS A 245 -12.32 -17.96 -5.12
CA LYS A 245 -11.01 -18.39 -5.61
C LYS A 245 -11.10 -18.83 -7.08
N ALA A 246 -10.76 -17.91 -7.98
CA ALA A 246 -10.29 -18.24 -9.32
C ALA A 246 -8.80 -18.61 -9.30
#